data_AF-A0A349D7P5-F1
#
_entry.id   AF-A0A349D7P5-F1
#
_cell.length_a   1.000
_cell.length_b   1.000
_cell.length_c   1.000
_cell.angle_alpha   90.00
_cell.angle_beta   90.00
_cell.angle_gamma   90.00
#
_symmetry.space_group_name_H-M   'P 1'
#
loop_
_entity.id
_entity.type
_entity.pdbx_description
1 polymer ?
#
loop_
_entity_poly.entity_id
_entity_poly.type
_entity_poly.pdbx_seq_one_letter_code
_entity_poly.pdbx_strand_id
1 'polypeptide(L)' 'MKQAVIREMTSEELSERLENEVENFGKIKMNHTVSPLENPMLLREKRRTIARLKTEIRKRELADIKN' A
#
# COMPACT_ATOMS: atom_id res chain seq x y z
N MET A 1 -7.24 -3.91 -2.95
CA MET A 1 -7.56 -4.28 -1.55
C MET A 1 -8.77 -3.48 -1.05
N LYS A 2 -9.74 -4.11 -0.38
CA LYS A 2 -10.92 -3.43 0.19
C LYS A 2 -10.55 -2.74 1.51
N GLN A 3 -11.18 -1.60 1.83
CA GLN A 3 -10.88 -0.84 3.05
C GLN A 3 -11.22 -1.63 4.33
N ALA A 4 -12.25 -2.50 4.29
CA ALA A 4 -12.62 -3.33 5.43
C ALA A 4 -11.45 -4.19 5.94
N VAL A 5 -10.77 -4.87 5.02
CA VAL A 5 -9.59 -5.71 5.33
C VAL A 5 -8.45 -4.88 5.95
N ILE A 6 -8.25 -3.64 5.50
CA ILE A 6 -7.20 -2.74 6.03
C ILE A 6 -7.51 -2.31 7.47
N ARG A 7 -8.79 -2.20 7.83
CA ARG A 7 -9.19 -1.82 9.19
C ARG A 7 -9.05 -2.96 10.19
N GLU A 8 -9.24 -4.20 9.74
CA GLU A 8 -9.16 -5.41 10.56
C GLU A 8 -7.71 -5.80 10.91
N MET A 9 -6.71 -5.30 10.16
CA MET A 9 -5.28 -5.56 10.41
C MET A 9 -4.73 -4.78 11.61
N THR A 10 -3.74 -5.35 12.28
CA THR A 10 -3.01 -4.65 13.37
C THR A 10 -2.07 -3.56 12.83
N SER A 11 -1.58 -2.67 13.68
CA SER A 11 -0.64 -1.60 13.27
C SER A 11 0.68 -2.15 12.73
N GLU A 12 1.15 -3.25 13.31
CA GLU A 12 2.35 -3.98 12.89
C GLU A 12 2.14 -4.63 11.52
N GLU A 13 1.03 -5.37 11.35
CA GLU A 13 0.67 -5.99 10.06
C GLU A 13 0.50 -4.96 8.95
N LEU A 14 -0.10 -3.80 9.24
CA LEU A 14 -0.23 -2.71 8.26
C LEU A 14 1.11 -2.17 7.80
N SER A 15 2.09 -2.10 8.71
CA SER A 15 3.43 -1.59 8.41
C SER A 15 4.21 -2.60 7.57
N GLU A 16 4.21 -3.87 7.96
CA GLU A 16 4.82 -4.95 7.20
C GLU A 16 4.19 -5.08 5.81
N ARG A 17 2.85 -4.99 5.73
CA ARG A 17 2.14 -5.03 4.45
C ARG A 17 2.49 -3.82 3.57
N LEU A 18 2.65 -2.64 4.15
CA LEU A 18 3.04 -1.44 3.43
C LEU A 18 4.43 -1.61 2.80
N GLU A 19 5.41 -2.11 3.55
CA GLU A 19 6.76 -2.35 3.04
C GLU A 19 6.75 -3.34 1.87
N ASN A 20 6.06 -4.47 2.05
CA ASN A 20 5.91 -5.49 1.00
C ASN A 20 5.25 -4.94 -0.27
N GLU A 21 4.20 -4.12 -0.15
CA GLU A 21 3.52 -3.54 -1.31
C GLU A 21 4.37 -2.46 -2.00
N VAL A 22 5.17 -1.70 -1.24
CA VAL A 22 6.12 -0.70 -1.78
C VAL A 22 7.25 -1.39 -2.56
N GLU A 23 7.85 -2.45 -2.01
CA GLU A 23 8.89 -3.21 -2.68
C GLU A 23 8.38 -3.84 -3.99
N ASN A 24 7.20 -4.46 -3.92
CA ASN A 24 6.54 -5.02 -5.10
C ASN A 24 6.22 -3.96 -6.15
N PHE A 25 5.74 -2.78 -5.74
CA PHE A 25 5.51 -1.68 -6.67
C PHE A 25 6.81 -1.20 -7.34
N GLY A 26 7.92 -1.15 -6.59
CA GLY A 26 9.25 -0.83 -7.11
C GLY A 26 9.69 -1.81 -8.19
N LYS A 27 9.60 -3.11 -7.91
CA LYS A 27 9.92 -4.20 -8.88
C LYS A 27 9.06 -4.08 -10.14
N ILE A 28 7.75 -3.92 -9.99
CA ILE A 28 6.82 -3.80 -11.13
C ILE A 28 7.12 -2.54 -11.96
N LYS A 29 7.44 -1.41 -11.31
CA LYS A 29 7.79 -0.17 -12.00
C LYS A 29 9.09 -0.33 -12.80
N MET A 30 10.11 -0.95 -12.20
CA MET A 30 11.38 -1.21 -12.88
C MET A 30 11.20 -2.16 -14.07
N ASN A 31 10.41 -3.23 -13.89
CA ASN A 31 10.07 -4.13 -14.98
C ASN A 31 9.31 -3.40 -16.09
N HIS A 32 8.36 -2.51 -15.76
CA HIS A 32 7.62 -1.73 -16.73
C HIS A 32 8.49 -0.80 -17.59
N THR A 33 9.54 -0.23 -16.99
CA THR A 33 10.48 0.63 -17.72
C THR A 33 11.37 -0.14 -18.67
N VAL A 34 11.66 -1.41 -18.38
CA VAL A 34 12.48 -2.28 -19.23
C VAL A 34 11.64 -2.96 -20.31
N SER A 35 10.44 -3.42 -19.95
CA SER A 35 9.49 -4.07 -20.85
C SER A 35 8.07 -3.55 -20.56
N PRO A 36 7.29 -3.15 -21.60
CA PRO A 36 5.90 -2.76 -21.40
C PRO A 36 5.13 -3.86 -20.69
N LEU A 37 4.42 -3.51 -19.62
CA LEU A 37 3.58 -4.47 -18.90
C LEU A 37 2.34 -4.78 -19.73
N GLU A 38 1.93 -6.05 -19.72
CA GLU A 38 0.67 -6.49 -20.33
C GLU A 38 -0.53 -5.74 -19.77
N ASN A 39 -0.49 -5.37 -18.48
CA ASN A 39 -1.54 -4.60 -17.83
C ASN A 39 -1.01 -3.43 -16.98
N PRO A 40 -0.96 -2.21 -17.55
CA PRO A 40 -0.56 -0.99 -16.82
C PRO A 40 -1.51 -0.62 -15.67
N MET A 41 -2.76 -1.13 -15.66
CA MET A 41 -3.69 -0.85 -14.57
C MET A 41 -3.22 -1.41 -13.24
N LEU A 42 -2.39 -2.47 -13.25
CA LEU A 42 -1.82 -3.06 -12.05
C LEU A 42 -1.00 -2.03 -11.25
N LEU A 43 -0.22 -1.18 -11.92
CA LEU A 43 0.51 -0.09 -11.24
C LEU A 43 -0.45 0.86 -10.52
N ARG A 44 -1.58 1.20 -11.16
CA ARG A 44 -2.57 2.10 -10.57
C ARG A 44 -3.23 1.48 -9.35
N GLU A 45 -3.54 0.18 -9.40
CA GLU A 45 -4.12 -0.54 -8.27
C GLU A 45 -3.16 -0.68 -7.09
N LYS A 46 -1.89 -1.00 -7.36
CA LYS A 46 -0.83 -1.06 -6.35
C LYS A 46 -0.62 0.30 -5.69
N ARG A 47 -0.52 1.39 -6.47
CA ARG A 47 -0.44 2.76 -5.91
C ARG A 47 -1.63 3.10 -5.01
N ARG A 48 -2.86 2.75 -5.42
CA ARG A 48 -4.06 2.97 -4.61
C ARG A 48 -4.03 2.17 -3.30
N THR A 49 -3.52 0.94 -3.34
CA THR A 49 -3.40 0.08 -2.16
C THR A 49 -2.40 0.66 -1.17
N ILE A 50 -1.21 1.07 -1.63
CA ILE A 50 -0.20 1.76 -0.81
C ILE A 50 -0.79 3.03 -0.16
N ALA A 51 -1.51 3.85 -0.93
CA ALA A 51 -2.11 5.08 -0.40
C ALA A 51 -3.13 4.79 0.72
N ARG A 52 -3.95 3.75 0.57
CA ARG A 52 -4.92 3.33 1.60
C ARG A 52 -4.24 2.85 2.87
N LEU A 53 -3.17 2.05 2.76
CA LEU A 53 -2.38 1.58 3.90
C LEU A 53 -1.76 2.78 4.66
N LYS A 54 -1.11 3.70 3.94
CA LYS A 54 -0.53 4.92 4.54
C LYS A 54 -1.58 5.79 5.23
N THR A 55 -2.77 5.90 4.63
CA THR A 55 -3.86 6.70 5.21
C THR A 55 -4.35 6.09 6.53
N GLU A 56 -4.51 4.77 6.60
CA GLU A 56 -4.95 4.12 7.84
C GLU A 56 -3.89 4.21 8.94
N ILE A 57 -2.61 4.01 8.61
CA ILE A 57 -1.49 4.20 9.56
C ILE A 57 -1.51 5.63 10.11
N ARG A 58 -1.56 6.64 9.22
CA ARG A 58 -1.61 8.04 9.65
C ARG A 58 -2.83 8.36 10.49
N LYS A 59 -3.97 7.76 10.18
CA LYS A 59 -5.21 7.93 10.94
C LYS A 59 -5.07 7.39 12.37
N ARG A 60 -4.38 6.24 12.55
CA ARG A 60 -4.09 5.66 13.87
C ARG A 60 -3.13 6.55 14.66
N GLU A 61 -2.02 6.98 14.06
CA GLU A 61 -1.08 7.92 14.68
C GLU A 61 -1.76 9.21 15.16
N LEU A 62 -2.66 9.78 14.35
CA LEU A 62 -3.41 10.99 14.72
C LEU A 62 -4.43 10.75 15.83
N ALA A 63 -4.94 9.53 15.99
CA ALA A 63 -5.81 9.16 17.10
C ALA A 63 -5.00 9.01 18.39
N ASP A 64 -3.81 8.42 18.31
CA ASP A 64 -2.91 8.24 19.47
C ASP A 64 -2.40 9.59 20.00
N ILE A 65 -2.09 10.56 19.14
CA ILE A 65 -1.64 11.92 19.53
C ILE A 65 -2.74 12.74 20.23
N LYS A 66 -4.02 12.37 20.07
CA LYS A 66 -5.15 13.10 20.66
C LYS A 66 -5.50 12.67 22.09
N ASN A 67 -4.88 11.61 22.60
CA ASN A 67 -4.96 11.18 24.00
C ASN A 67 -3.76 11.70 24.79
#